data_AF-A0A915NTK4-F1
#
_entry.id   AF-A0A915NTK4-F1
#
_cell.length_a   1.000
_cell.length_b   1.000
_cell.length_c   1.000
_cell.angle_alpha   90.00
_cell.angle_beta   90.00
_cell.angle_gamma   90.00
#
_symmetry.space_group_name_H-M   'P 1'
#
loop_
_entity.id
_entity.type
_entity.pdbx_description
1 polymer ?
#
loop_
_entity_poly.entity_id
_entity_poly.type
_entity_poly.pdbx_seq_one_letter_code
_entity_poly.pdbx_strand_id
1 'polypeptide(L)'
;MSTATNPSTLLPLELIDKCVGSRIWVIMKSEKEIVGTLIGFDDYVNMVLEDVVEYETTPEGKRVTKLDTILLNGNHITMLVPDHLFNLRFAAKELSRNAKKCEKMEKEEKLKLTNALKKGNREVAQVHAENAIRKKNESLNYLRMSARIDAVAARVQTAATQKRVTTSMQGVVKAMESAMKSMNLEKVQNLMDRFEKDFEDLDVQSATMEGSMSATTTLNAPQHEVDSLIQEAADKAGLELGMEMPAAQVEAPGSAKASVADNDELSKRLAALRQN
;
A
#
# COMPACT_ATOMS: atom_id res chain seq x y z
N MET A 1 24.56 -20.08 -19.26
CA MET A 1 24.65 -18.60 -19.37
C MET A 1 23.29 -18.04 -18.94
N SER A 2 23.22 -17.41 -17.77
CA SER A 2 21.97 -16.85 -17.24
C SER A 2 21.75 -15.47 -17.86
N THR A 3 20.74 -15.34 -18.72
CA THR A 3 20.38 -14.08 -19.38
C THR A 3 19.70 -13.17 -18.36
N ALA A 4 20.44 -12.20 -17.85
CA ALA A 4 19.87 -11.10 -17.07
C ALA A 4 18.93 -10.28 -17.97
N THR A 5 17.62 -10.44 -17.77
CA THR A 5 16.59 -9.64 -18.43
C THR A 5 16.72 -8.18 -17.99
N ASN A 6 16.96 -7.30 -18.96
CA ASN A 6 16.91 -5.85 -18.77
C ASN A 6 15.48 -5.47 -18.30
N PRO A 7 15.28 -4.87 -17.11
CA PRO A 7 13.93 -4.60 -16.61
C PRO A 7 13.26 -3.37 -17.26
N SER A 8 13.77 -2.90 -18.40
CA SER A 8 13.31 -1.70 -19.13
C SER A 8 12.28 -2.01 -20.22
N THR A 9 11.99 -3.28 -20.46
CA THR A 9 11.05 -3.74 -21.50
C THR A 9 10.06 -4.70 -20.87
N LEU A 10 9.11 -4.17 -20.10
CA LEU A 10 7.94 -4.96 -19.69
C LEU A 10 7.24 -5.41 -20.95
N LEU A 11 6.99 -6.72 -21.06
CA LEU A 11 6.18 -7.25 -22.14
C LEU A 11 4.76 -6.69 -22.00
N PRO A 12 4.07 -6.33 -23.10
CA PRO A 12 2.73 -5.75 -23.03
C PRO A 12 1.75 -6.56 -22.17
N LEU A 13 1.82 -7.89 -22.23
CA LEU A 13 1.00 -8.80 -21.41
C LEU A 13 1.32 -8.71 -19.91
N GLU A 14 2.60 -8.58 -19.53
CA GLU A 14 2.98 -8.40 -18.11
C GLU A 14 2.52 -7.05 -17.54
N LEU A 15 2.37 -6.04 -18.39
CA LEU A 15 1.84 -4.74 -17.98
C LEU A 15 0.33 -4.83 -17.76
N ILE A 16 -0.38 -5.53 -18.64
CA ILE A 16 -1.82 -5.79 -18.51
C ILE A 16 -2.11 -6.64 -17.27
N ASP A 17 -1.31 -7.66 -17.00
CA ASP A 17 -1.42 -8.51 -15.81
C ASP A 17 -1.39 -7.69 -14.51
N LYS A 18 -0.48 -6.72 -14.44
CA LYS A 18 -0.40 -5.81 -13.29
C LYS A 18 -1.54 -4.80 -13.20
N CYS A 19 -2.32 -4.64 -14.27
CA CYS A 19 -3.50 -3.79 -14.28
C CYS A 19 -4.77 -4.54 -13.82
N VAL A 20 -4.72 -5.86 -13.64
CA VAL A 20 -5.84 -6.65 -13.12
C VAL A 20 -6.23 -6.14 -11.72
N GLY A 21 -7.54 -5.97 -11.50
CA GLY A 21 -8.13 -5.35 -10.31
C GLY A 21 -8.08 -3.82 -10.28
N SER A 22 -7.44 -3.17 -11.26
CA SER A 22 -7.35 -1.71 -11.36
C SER A 22 -8.30 -1.15 -12.41
N ARG A 23 -8.70 0.11 -12.25
CA ARG A 23 -9.48 0.82 -13.26
C ARG A 23 -8.57 1.14 -14.45
N ILE A 24 -9.01 0.81 -15.66
CA ILE A 24 -8.28 1.09 -16.88
C ILE A 24 -9.19 1.85 -17.84
N TRP A 25 -8.57 2.64 -18.70
CA TRP A 25 -9.23 3.32 -19.81
C TRP A 25 -8.75 2.69 -21.12
N VAL A 26 -9.67 2.07 -21.83
CA VAL A 26 -9.45 1.39 -23.10
C VAL A 26 -10.01 2.26 -24.22
N ILE A 27 -9.20 2.52 -25.23
CA ILE A 27 -9.59 3.25 -26.44
C ILE A 27 -9.71 2.24 -27.57
N MET A 28 -10.90 2.12 -28.15
CA MET A 28 -11.18 1.24 -29.27
C MET A 28 -10.99 1.93 -30.62
N LYS A 29 -10.83 1.14 -31.69
CA LYS A 29 -10.71 1.64 -33.08
C LYS A 29 -11.93 2.42 -33.56
N SER A 30 -13.10 2.17 -32.99
CA SER A 30 -14.38 2.76 -33.39
C SER A 30 -14.71 4.09 -32.69
N GLU A 31 -13.69 4.83 -32.23
CA GLU A 31 -13.85 6.05 -31.40
C GLU A 31 -14.72 5.87 -30.15
N LYS A 32 -14.80 4.62 -29.67
CA LYS A 32 -15.40 4.24 -28.40
C LYS A 32 -14.32 4.21 -27.34
N GLU A 33 -14.60 4.83 -26.22
CA GLU A 33 -13.74 4.85 -25.04
C GLU A 33 -14.45 4.10 -23.92
N ILE A 34 -13.75 3.18 -23.26
CA ILE A 34 -14.34 2.29 -22.27
C ILE A 34 -13.50 2.39 -21.01
N VAL A 35 -14.12 2.77 -19.90
CA VAL A 35 -13.46 2.91 -18.61
C VAL A 35 -14.08 1.95 -17.61
N GLY A 36 -13.33 0.96 -17.15
CA GLY A 36 -13.81 -0.05 -16.21
C GLY A 36 -12.69 -0.68 -15.39
N THR A 37 -13.03 -1.51 -14.42
CA THR A 37 -12.07 -2.29 -13.63
C THR A 37 -11.73 -3.56 -14.38
N LEU A 38 -10.45 -3.80 -14.70
CA LEU A 38 -10.01 -5.00 -15.39
C LEU A 38 -10.12 -6.22 -14.46
N ILE A 39 -10.89 -7.24 -14.83
CA ILE A 39 -11.00 -8.49 -14.05
C ILE A 39 -9.99 -9.53 -14.54
N GLY A 40 -9.78 -9.60 -15.84
CA GLY A 40 -8.93 -10.60 -16.46
C GLY A 40 -8.75 -10.35 -17.95
N PHE A 41 -7.76 -11.01 -18.50
CA PHE A 41 -7.41 -10.94 -19.92
C PHE A 41 -6.85 -12.29 -20.39
N ASP A 42 -6.86 -12.53 -21.69
CA ASP A 42 -6.22 -13.70 -22.31
C ASP A 42 -4.97 -13.34 -23.13
N ASP A 43 -4.33 -14.35 -23.73
CA ASP A 43 -3.14 -14.17 -24.56
C ASP A 43 -3.37 -13.28 -25.80
N TYR A 44 -4.64 -13.12 -26.23
CA TYR A 44 -5.04 -12.28 -27.35
C TYR A 44 -5.50 -10.88 -26.90
N VAL A 45 -5.34 -10.54 -25.62
CA VAL A 45 -5.75 -9.27 -25.03
C VAL A 45 -7.27 -9.06 -25.10
N ASN A 46 -8.06 -10.14 -25.17
CA ASN A 46 -9.49 -10.04 -24.88
C ASN A 46 -9.64 -9.77 -23.38
N MET A 47 -10.38 -8.72 -23.02
CA MET A 47 -10.43 -8.23 -21.64
C MET A 47 -11.85 -8.29 -21.08
N VAL A 48 -11.99 -8.71 -19.84
CA VAL A 48 -13.24 -8.58 -19.10
C VAL A 48 -13.13 -7.39 -18.17
N LEU A 49 -14.06 -6.44 -18.26
CA LEU A 49 -14.14 -5.32 -17.32
C LEU A 49 -15.47 -5.29 -16.56
N GLU A 50 -15.40 -4.79 -15.33
CA GLU A 50 -16.51 -4.50 -14.41
C GLU A 50 -16.66 -2.99 -14.17
N ASP A 51 -17.81 -2.54 -13.68
CA ASP A 51 -18.09 -1.12 -13.36
C ASP A 51 -17.81 -0.17 -14.55
N VAL A 52 -18.28 -0.56 -15.73
CA VAL A 52 -17.88 0.00 -17.01
C VAL A 52 -18.66 1.25 -17.36
N VAL A 53 -17.95 2.26 -17.86
CA VAL A 53 -18.52 3.45 -18.49
C VAL A 53 -18.01 3.52 -19.92
N GLU A 54 -18.90 3.37 -20.88
CA GLU A 54 -18.66 3.55 -22.30
C GLU A 54 -18.96 5.00 -22.69
N TYR A 55 -18.01 5.63 -23.38
CA TYR A 55 -18.16 6.93 -24.03
C TYR A 55 -18.09 6.71 -25.53
N GLU A 56 -19.13 7.14 -26.24
CA GLU A 56 -19.20 7.08 -27.69
C GLU A 56 -19.33 8.49 -28.22
N THR A 57 -18.43 8.87 -29.13
CA THR A 57 -18.45 10.18 -29.79
C THR A 57 -19.44 10.11 -30.95
N THR A 58 -20.65 10.62 -30.75
CA THR A 58 -21.64 10.76 -31.81
C THR A 58 -21.60 12.19 -32.38
N PRO A 59 -22.01 12.42 -33.63
CA PRO A 59 -22.06 13.78 -34.21
C PRO A 59 -22.99 14.75 -33.45
N GLU A 60 -23.88 14.25 -32.57
CA GLU A 60 -24.77 15.04 -31.70
C GLU A 60 -24.24 15.24 -30.26
N GLY A 61 -23.11 14.62 -29.90
CA GLY A 61 -22.48 14.75 -28.57
C GLY A 61 -21.84 13.46 -28.04
N LYS A 62 -21.32 13.53 -26.80
CA LYS A 62 -20.78 12.36 -26.09
C LYS A 62 -21.91 11.56 -25.47
N ARG A 63 -22.17 10.36 -25.97
CA ARG A 63 -23.11 9.41 -25.37
C ARG A 63 -22.37 8.62 -24.28
N VAL A 64 -22.92 8.62 -23.06
CA VAL A 64 -22.36 7.90 -21.91
C VAL A 64 -23.28 6.76 -21.54
N THR A 65 -22.76 5.52 -21.57
CA THR A 65 -23.50 4.31 -21.22
C THR A 65 -22.78 3.61 -20.07
N LYS A 66 -23.53 3.19 -19.04
CA LYS A 66 -22.98 2.43 -17.92
C LYS A 66 -23.39 0.97 -18.05
N LEU A 67 -22.43 0.08 -17.86
CA LEU A 67 -22.59 -1.36 -17.98
C LEU A 67 -21.94 -2.03 -16.76
N ASP A 68 -22.57 -3.06 -16.22
CA ASP A 68 -22.02 -3.77 -15.06
C ASP A 68 -20.79 -4.56 -15.46
N THR A 69 -20.84 -5.23 -16.62
CA THR A 69 -19.75 -6.03 -17.17
C THR A 69 -19.65 -5.85 -18.69
N ILE A 70 -18.44 -5.96 -19.25
CA ILE A 70 -18.22 -6.02 -20.69
C ILE A 70 -17.06 -6.96 -21.03
N LEU A 71 -17.18 -7.67 -22.15
CA LEU A 71 -16.07 -8.38 -22.77
C LEU A 71 -15.58 -7.57 -23.98
N LEU A 72 -14.32 -7.16 -23.96
CA LEU A 72 -13.66 -6.48 -25.05
C LEU A 72 -12.85 -7.45 -25.89
N ASN A 73 -12.97 -7.30 -27.21
CA ASN A 73 -12.14 -8.04 -28.15
C ASN A 73 -10.79 -7.33 -28.34
N GLY A 74 -9.70 -8.05 -28.11
CA GLY A 74 -8.33 -7.52 -28.18
C GLY A 74 -7.98 -6.93 -29.55
N ASN A 75 -8.54 -7.47 -30.64
CA ASN A 75 -8.27 -6.97 -32.00
C ASN A 75 -8.80 -5.54 -32.26
N HIS A 76 -9.77 -5.08 -31.46
CA HIS A 76 -10.37 -3.75 -31.59
C HIS A 76 -9.81 -2.73 -30.60
N ILE A 77 -8.92 -3.15 -29.70
CA ILE A 77 -8.24 -2.27 -28.75
C ILE A 77 -7.11 -1.56 -29.49
N THR A 78 -7.12 -0.22 -29.44
CA THR A 78 -6.07 0.62 -30.03
C THR A 78 -5.05 1.01 -28.98
N MET A 79 -5.52 1.39 -27.79
CA MET A 79 -4.68 1.88 -26.71
C MET A 79 -5.31 1.52 -25.36
N LEU A 80 -4.46 1.17 -24.41
CA LEU A 80 -4.83 0.95 -23.01
C LEU A 80 -4.06 1.95 -22.15
N VAL A 81 -4.79 2.71 -21.35
CA VAL A 81 -4.27 3.71 -20.42
C VAL A 81 -4.55 3.22 -18.99
N PRO A 82 -3.53 2.78 -18.25
CA PRO A 82 -3.67 2.38 -16.85
C PRO A 82 -4.07 3.57 -15.97
N ASP A 83 -4.66 3.29 -14.79
CA ASP A 83 -5.01 4.33 -13.83
C ASP A 83 -3.81 5.20 -13.43
N HIS A 84 -4.08 6.45 -13.03
CA HIS A 84 -3.07 7.32 -12.43
C HIS A 84 -2.43 6.68 -11.19
N LEU A 85 -3.19 5.89 -10.43
CA LEU A 85 -2.64 5.13 -9.31
C LEU A 85 -1.60 4.09 -9.76
N PHE A 86 -1.86 3.38 -10.86
CA PHE A 86 -0.90 2.44 -11.44
C PHE A 86 0.39 3.17 -11.82
N ASN A 87 0.29 4.32 -12.49
CA ASN A 87 1.44 5.13 -12.86
C ASN A 87 2.26 5.59 -11.64
N LEU A 88 1.60 5.96 -10.53
CA LEU A 88 2.28 6.32 -9.29
C LEU A 88 3.03 5.12 -8.67
N ARG A 89 2.39 3.95 -8.57
CA ARG A 89 3.05 2.74 -8.03
C ARG A 89 4.19 2.27 -8.92
N PHE A 90 4.02 2.38 -10.23
CA PHE A 90 5.05 2.06 -11.21
C PHE A 90 6.26 3.01 -11.06
N ALA A 91 6.01 4.33 -11.01
CA ALA A 91 7.05 5.33 -10.81
C ALA A 91 7.80 5.12 -9.48
N ALA A 92 7.10 4.82 -8.38
CA ALA A 92 7.74 4.48 -7.11
C ALA A 92 8.70 3.30 -7.25
N LYS A 93 8.26 2.22 -7.90
CA LYS A 93 9.08 1.02 -8.11
C LYS A 93 10.27 1.27 -9.04
N GLU A 94 10.10 2.09 -10.07
CA GLU A 94 11.17 2.51 -10.95
C GLU A 94 12.25 3.32 -10.22
N LEU A 95 11.84 4.27 -9.36
CA LEU A 95 12.76 5.04 -8.52
C LEU A 95 13.51 4.16 -7.53
N SER A 96 12.85 3.18 -6.90
CA SER A 96 13.48 2.19 -6.04
C SER A 96 14.55 1.37 -6.79
N ARG A 97 14.29 1.01 -8.04
CA ARG A 97 15.25 0.31 -8.89
C ARG A 97 16.43 1.21 -9.29
N ASN A 98 16.18 2.48 -9.61
CA ASN A 98 17.23 3.45 -9.90
C ASN A 98 18.12 3.70 -8.67
N ALA A 99 17.54 3.72 -7.46
CA ALA A 99 18.32 3.76 -6.21
C ALA A 99 19.28 2.56 -6.11
N LYS A 100 18.79 1.33 -6.29
CA LYS A 100 19.62 0.12 -6.29
C LYS A 100 20.73 0.15 -7.36
N LYS A 101 20.44 0.71 -8.54
CA LYS A 101 21.45 0.88 -9.60
C LYS A 101 22.55 1.85 -9.16
N CYS A 102 22.19 2.97 -8.51
CA CYS A 102 23.14 3.92 -7.95
C CYS A 102 24.00 3.29 -6.83
N GLU A 103 23.42 2.45 -5.95
CA GLU A 103 24.18 1.71 -4.93
C GLU A 103 25.19 0.73 -5.56
N LYS A 104 24.83 0.08 -6.66
CA LYS A 104 25.77 -0.78 -7.39
C LYS A 104 26.93 0.03 -7.96
N MET A 105 26.64 1.16 -8.60
CA MET A 105 27.67 2.06 -9.13
C MET A 105 28.55 2.64 -8.00
N GLU A 106 27.98 2.97 -6.84
CA GLU A 106 28.73 3.38 -5.66
C GLU A 106 29.76 2.31 -5.23
N LYS A 107 29.35 1.04 -5.17
CA LYS A 107 30.26 -0.08 -4.82
C LYS A 107 31.39 -0.24 -5.84
N GLU A 108 31.08 -0.11 -7.12
CA GLU A 108 32.07 -0.15 -8.20
C GLU A 108 33.09 1.01 -8.08
N GLU A 109 32.63 2.22 -7.79
CA GLU A 109 33.51 3.38 -7.57
C GLU A 109 34.36 3.25 -6.30
N LYS A 110 33.82 2.66 -5.21
CA LYS A 110 34.61 2.32 -4.02
C LYS A 110 35.71 1.30 -4.33
N LEU A 111 35.43 0.32 -5.19
CA LEU A 111 36.46 -0.63 -5.61
C LEU A 111 37.58 0.09 -6.39
N LYS A 112 37.23 0.97 -7.33
CA LYS A 112 38.21 1.78 -8.07
C LYS A 112 39.02 2.70 -7.16
N LEU A 113 38.39 3.30 -6.16
CA LEU A 113 39.06 4.07 -5.11
C LEU A 113 40.13 3.24 -4.40
N THR A 114 39.80 2.03 -3.92
CA THR A 114 40.78 1.16 -3.25
C THR A 114 41.95 0.79 -4.17
N ASN A 115 41.69 0.57 -5.46
CA ASN A 115 42.72 0.28 -6.44
C ASN A 115 43.61 1.51 -6.76
N ALA A 116 43.02 2.71 -6.83
CA ALA A 116 43.77 3.95 -7.03
C ALA A 116 44.68 4.27 -5.82
N LEU A 117 44.19 4.01 -4.60
CA LEU A 117 44.96 4.14 -3.36
C LEU A 117 46.15 3.17 -3.32
N LYS A 118 45.95 1.89 -3.70
CA LYS A 118 47.04 0.90 -3.79
C LYS A 118 48.13 1.31 -4.79
N LYS A 119 47.77 2.03 -5.85
CA LYS A 119 48.69 2.54 -6.87
C LYS A 119 49.37 3.86 -6.47
N GLY A 120 49.02 4.45 -5.33
CA GLY A 120 49.57 5.74 -4.88
C GLY A 120 49.03 6.97 -5.62
N ASN A 121 48.04 6.82 -6.50
CA ASN A 121 47.48 7.93 -7.27
C ASN A 121 46.38 8.66 -6.47
N ARG A 122 46.80 9.61 -5.62
CA ARG A 122 45.92 10.36 -4.70
C ARG A 122 44.87 11.20 -5.42
N GLU A 123 45.22 11.83 -6.54
CA GLU A 123 44.28 12.66 -7.32
C GLU A 123 43.13 11.84 -7.91
N VAL A 124 43.45 10.68 -8.50
CA VAL A 124 42.45 9.75 -9.07
C VAL A 124 41.60 9.12 -7.96
N ALA A 125 42.20 8.81 -6.81
CA ALA A 125 41.46 8.35 -5.65
C ALA A 125 40.43 9.39 -5.17
N GLN A 126 40.79 10.67 -5.15
CA GLN A 126 39.89 11.74 -4.73
C GLN A 126 38.65 11.83 -5.64
N VAL A 127 38.82 11.75 -6.96
CA VAL A 127 37.70 11.75 -7.92
C VAL A 127 36.77 10.55 -7.73
N HIS A 128 37.32 9.35 -7.49
CA HIS A 128 36.50 8.16 -7.22
C HIS A 128 35.77 8.24 -5.87
N ALA A 129 36.38 8.85 -4.86
CA ALA A 129 35.73 9.09 -3.56
C ALA A 129 34.55 10.06 -3.70
N GLU A 130 34.73 11.17 -4.39
CA GLU A 130 33.66 12.15 -4.65
C GLU A 130 32.51 11.52 -5.45
N ASN A 131 32.82 10.75 -6.50
CA ASN A 131 31.80 10.04 -7.28
C ASN A 131 31.03 9.00 -6.45
N ALA A 132 31.70 8.28 -5.54
CA ALA A 132 31.04 7.35 -4.64
C ALA A 132 30.08 8.08 -3.69
N ILE A 133 30.50 9.19 -3.08
CA ILE A 133 29.65 10.00 -2.19
C ILE A 133 28.45 10.56 -2.96
N ARG A 134 28.68 11.08 -4.18
CA ARG A 134 27.61 11.59 -5.04
C ARG A 134 26.59 10.50 -5.35
N LYS A 135 27.03 9.30 -5.75
CA LYS A 135 26.14 8.18 -6.07
C LYS A 135 25.39 7.64 -4.85
N LYS A 136 26.00 7.66 -3.67
CA LYS A 136 25.32 7.36 -2.40
C LYS A 136 24.20 8.36 -2.11
N ASN A 137 24.47 9.65 -2.24
CA ASN A 137 23.47 10.70 -2.03
C ASN A 137 22.34 10.64 -3.07
N GLU A 138 22.67 10.36 -4.32
CA GLU A 138 21.71 10.16 -5.41
C GLU A 138 20.79 8.95 -5.14
N SER A 139 21.34 7.83 -4.65
CA SER A 139 20.56 6.67 -4.21
C SER A 139 19.58 7.02 -3.09
N LEU A 140 20.06 7.70 -2.04
CA LEU A 140 19.22 8.13 -0.92
C LEU A 140 18.09 9.06 -1.38
N ASN A 141 18.37 9.97 -2.32
CA ASN A 141 17.34 10.84 -2.86
C ASN A 141 16.27 10.06 -3.66
N TYR A 142 16.69 9.10 -4.50
CA TYR A 142 15.76 8.22 -5.21
C TYR A 142 14.91 7.38 -4.26
N LEU A 143 15.51 6.82 -3.21
CA LEU A 143 14.81 6.03 -2.21
C LEU A 143 13.79 6.89 -1.44
N ARG A 144 14.18 8.11 -1.03
CA ARG A 144 13.28 9.05 -0.37
C ARG A 144 12.10 9.45 -1.26
N MET A 145 12.36 9.71 -2.55
CA MET A 145 11.29 10.05 -3.50
C MET A 145 10.37 8.85 -3.76
N SER A 146 10.92 7.64 -3.90
CA SER A 146 10.16 6.39 -3.99
C SER A 146 9.21 6.22 -2.81
N ALA A 147 9.71 6.38 -1.58
CA ALA A 147 8.89 6.23 -0.37
C ALA A 147 7.76 7.27 -0.30
N ARG A 148 8.03 8.52 -0.72
CA ARG A 148 7.01 9.57 -0.80
C ARG A 148 5.92 9.24 -1.82
N ILE A 149 6.29 8.78 -3.01
CA ILE A 149 5.32 8.42 -4.05
C ILE A 149 4.49 7.21 -3.62
N ASP A 150 5.10 6.20 -2.99
CA ASP A 150 4.37 5.02 -2.51
C ASP A 150 3.37 5.39 -1.41
N ALA A 151 3.74 6.29 -0.49
CA ALA A 151 2.82 6.82 0.51
C ALA A 151 1.65 7.61 -0.11
N VAL A 152 1.91 8.42 -1.15
CA VAL A 152 0.85 9.12 -1.89
C VAL A 152 -0.06 8.12 -2.61
N ALA A 153 0.50 7.11 -3.27
CA ALA A 153 -0.26 6.07 -3.94
C ALA A 153 -1.16 5.31 -2.95
N ALA A 154 -0.66 4.95 -1.76
CA ALA A 154 -1.45 4.30 -0.73
C ALA A 154 -2.65 5.17 -0.28
N ARG A 155 -2.43 6.47 -0.06
CA ARG A 155 -3.52 7.41 0.29
C ARG A 155 -4.54 7.56 -0.84
N VAL A 156 -4.08 7.65 -2.08
CA VAL A 156 -4.97 7.72 -3.26
C VAL A 156 -5.81 6.45 -3.37
N GLN A 157 -5.22 5.27 -3.14
CA GLN A 157 -5.95 4.00 -3.14
C GLN A 157 -7.02 3.96 -2.05
N THR A 158 -6.66 4.35 -0.81
CA THR A 158 -7.63 4.43 0.30
C THR A 158 -8.77 5.38 -0.04
N ALA A 159 -8.46 6.57 -0.56
CA ALA A 159 -9.46 7.54 -0.97
C ALA A 159 -10.36 7.03 -2.10
N ALA A 160 -9.81 6.29 -3.07
CA ALA A 160 -10.57 5.68 -4.16
C ALA A 160 -11.53 4.59 -3.65
N THR A 161 -11.07 3.72 -2.75
CA THR A 161 -11.91 2.69 -2.11
C THR A 161 -12.99 3.34 -1.25
N GLN A 162 -12.63 4.33 -0.43
CA GLN A 162 -13.60 5.06 0.40
C GLN A 162 -14.66 5.75 -0.47
N LYS A 163 -14.26 6.39 -1.57
CA LYS A 163 -15.20 6.98 -2.54
C LYS A 163 -16.14 5.93 -3.15
N ARG A 164 -15.64 4.73 -3.46
CA ARG A 164 -16.47 3.62 -3.94
C ARG A 164 -17.50 3.20 -2.91
N VAL A 165 -17.08 2.97 -1.67
CA VAL A 165 -17.98 2.64 -0.55
C VAL A 165 -19.02 3.74 -0.35
N THR A 166 -18.64 5.02 -0.33
CA THR A 166 -19.57 6.14 -0.23
C THR A 166 -20.58 6.16 -1.39
N THR A 167 -20.14 5.89 -2.61
CA THR A 167 -21.04 5.86 -3.79
C THR A 167 -22.04 4.71 -3.69
N SER A 168 -21.59 3.51 -3.29
CA SER A 168 -22.48 2.37 -3.06
C SER A 168 -23.46 2.65 -1.93
N MET A 169 -23.00 3.22 -0.81
CA MET A 169 -23.86 3.65 0.29
C MET A 169 -24.88 4.69 -0.15
N GLN A 170 -24.53 5.65 -1.02
CA GLN A 170 -25.50 6.60 -1.58
C GLN A 170 -26.60 5.92 -2.39
N GLY A 171 -26.26 4.88 -3.16
CA GLY A 171 -27.25 4.06 -3.86
C GLY A 171 -28.19 3.35 -2.89
N VAL A 172 -27.64 2.72 -1.85
CA VAL A 172 -28.41 2.04 -0.80
C VAL A 172 -29.30 3.02 -0.03
N VAL A 173 -28.79 4.18 0.38
CA VAL A 173 -29.55 5.21 1.10
C VAL A 173 -30.73 5.71 0.26
N LYS A 174 -30.54 5.93 -1.05
CA LYS A 174 -31.64 6.31 -1.95
C LYS A 174 -32.68 5.21 -2.12
N ALA A 175 -32.24 3.96 -2.25
CA ALA A 175 -33.14 2.82 -2.32
C ALA A 175 -33.94 2.65 -1.02
N MET A 176 -33.28 2.85 0.12
CA MET A 176 -33.88 2.82 1.45
C MET A 176 -34.85 3.99 1.65
N GLU A 177 -34.51 5.21 1.23
CA GLU A 177 -35.40 6.38 1.28
C GLU A 177 -36.68 6.14 0.46
N SER A 178 -36.54 5.57 -0.75
CA SER A 178 -37.69 5.18 -1.58
C SER A 178 -38.54 4.09 -0.92
N ALA A 179 -37.92 3.12 -0.24
CA ALA A 179 -38.63 2.08 0.50
C ALA A 179 -39.33 2.63 1.75
N MET A 180 -38.67 3.52 2.50
CA MET A 180 -39.23 4.17 3.70
C MET A 180 -40.37 5.13 3.36
N LYS A 181 -40.34 5.79 2.19
CA LYS A 181 -41.43 6.64 1.71
C LYS A 181 -42.75 5.88 1.46
N SER A 182 -42.67 4.56 1.25
CA SER A 182 -43.84 3.67 1.12
C SER A 182 -44.33 3.09 2.45
N MET A 183 -43.68 3.42 3.57
CA MET A 183 -43.97 2.85 4.89
C MET A 183 -44.68 3.86 5.80
N ASN A 184 -45.88 3.51 6.29
CA ASN A 184 -46.72 4.34 7.16
C ASN A 184 -45.98 4.82 8.43
N LEU A 185 -46.22 6.07 8.82
CA LEU A 185 -45.62 6.78 9.98
C LEU A 185 -45.68 6.02 11.31
N GLU A 186 -46.70 5.19 11.55
CA GLU A 186 -46.78 4.33 12.76
C GLU A 186 -45.71 3.23 12.81
N LYS A 187 -45.26 2.72 11.65
CA LYS A 187 -44.17 1.74 11.59
C LYS A 187 -42.79 2.39 11.65
N VAL A 188 -42.68 3.68 11.30
CA VAL A 188 -41.43 4.44 11.39
C VAL A 188 -41.02 4.67 12.84
N GLN A 189 -41.99 4.89 13.75
CA GLN A 189 -41.69 5.02 15.18
C GLN A 189 -41.16 3.70 15.77
N ASN A 190 -41.80 2.57 15.45
CA ASN A 190 -41.29 1.23 15.80
C ASN A 190 -39.97 0.87 15.10
N LEU A 191 -39.71 1.44 13.91
CA LEU A 191 -38.45 1.25 13.18
C LEU A 191 -37.34 2.08 13.80
N MET A 192 -37.60 3.27 14.31
CA MET A 192 -36.60 4.08 15.02
C MET A 192 -36.23 3.44 16.37
N ASP A 193 -37.21 2.89 17.11
CA ASP A 193 -36.92 2.11 18.32
C ASP A 193 -36.14 0.81 17.99
N ARG A 194 -36.40 0.19 16.83
CA ARG A 194 -35.58 -0.94 16.34
C ARG A 194 -34.22 -0.52 15.82
N PHE A 195 -34.10 0.66 15.21
CA PHE A 195 -32.84 1.16 14.66
C PHE A 195 -31.90 1.60 15.77
N GLU A 196 -32.42 2.17 16.86
CA GLU A 196 -31.67 2.49 18.06
C GLU A 196 -31.18 1.20 18.74
N LYS A 197 -32.03 0.17 18.79
CA LYS A 197 -31.66 -1.16 19.29
C LYS A 197 -30.68 -1.92 18.38
N ASP A 198 -30.85 -1.82 17.06
CA ASP A 198 -29.93 -2.41 16.08
C ASP A 198 -28.58 -1.66 16.08
N PHE A 199 -28.54 -0.35 16.40
CA PHE A 199 -27.29 0.40 16.58
C PHE A 199 -26.59 0.08 17.90
N GLU A 200 -27.33 -0.04 19.00
CA GLU A 200 -26.78 -0.54 20.27
C GLU A 200 -26.24 -1.97 20.08
N ASP A 201 -26.98 -2.84 19.39
CA ASP A 201 -26.53 -4.20 19.09
C ASP A 201 -25.35 -4.21 18.12
N LEU A 202 -25.21 -3.25 17.19
CA LEU A 202 -24.07 -3.16 16.27
C LEU A 202 -22.81 -2.62 16.96
N ASP A 203 -22.94 -1.69 17.92
CA ASP A 203 -21.83 -1.27 18.79
C ASP A 203 -21.44 -2.38 19.77
N VAL A 204 -22.40 -3.11 20.36
CA VAL A 204 -22.13 -4.28 21.21
C VAL A 204 -21.56 -5.44 20.40
N GLN A 205 -22.03 -5.65 19.16
CA GLN A 205 -21.52 -6.67 18.23
C GLN A 205 -20.14 -6.28 17.71
N SER A 206 -19.88 -5.00 17.43
CA SER A 206 -18.54 -4.52 17.10
C SER A 206 -17.59 -4.68 18.28
N ALA A 207 -18.02 -4.36 19.50
CA ALA A 207 -17.21 -4.55 20.71
C ALA A 207 -16.97 -6.05 21.03
N THR A 208 -17.98 -6.92 20.84
CA THR A 208 -17.83 -8.38 21.04
C THR A 208 -17.10 -9.05 19.89
N MET A 209 -17.24 -8.57 18.66
CA MET A 209 -16.48 -9.02 17.49
C MET A 209 -15.04 -8.52 17.55
N GLU A 210 -14.77 -7.31 18.02
CA GLU A 210 -13.43 -6.82 18.34
C GLU A 210 -12.83 -7.61 19.51
N GLY A 211 -13.60 -7.94 20.55
CA GLY A 211 -13.17 -8.84 21.62
C GLY A 211 -12.85 -10.26 21.14
N SER A 212 -13.63 -10.80 20.19
CA SER A 212 -13.46 -12.15 19.63
C SER A 212 -12.38 -12.21 18.55
N MET A 213 -12.26 -11.17 17.74
CA MET A 213 -11.20 -10.99 16.73
C MET A 213 -9.88 -10.64 17.41
N SER A 214 -9.88 -9.89 18.52
CA SER A 214 -8.71 -9.69 19.37
C SER A 214 -8.25 -11.04 19.92
N ALA A 215 -9.15 -11.84 20.52
CA ALA A 215 -8.82 -13.19 21.00
C ALA A 215 -8.29 -14.14 19.90
N THR A 216 -8.80 -14.02 18.66
CA THR A 216 -8.31 -14.80 17.50
C THR A 216 -6.98 -14.25 16.95
N THR A 217 -6.77 -12.94 17.01
CA THR A 217 -5.54 -12.28 16.59
C THR A 217 -4.41 -12.50 17.60
N THR A 218 -4.69 -12.58 18.90
CA THR A 218 -3.69 -12.91 19.94
C THR A 218 -3.06 -14.30 19.72
N LEU A 219 -3.76 -15.23 19.06
CA LEU A 219 -3.22 -16.55 18.70
C LEU A 219 -2.28 -16.52 17.48
N ASN A 220 -2.52 -15.63 16.52
CA ASN A 220 -1.73 -15.53 15.28
C ASN A 220 -0.62 -14.46 15.34
N ALA A 221 -0.74 -13.49 16.26
CA ALA A 221 0.24 -12.46 16.54
C ALA A 221 0.32 -12.30 18.08
N PRO A 222 1.10 -13.15 18.76
CA PRO A 222 1.24 -13.07 20.21
C PRO A 222 1.74 -11.68 20.62
N GLN A 223 1.07 -11.07 21.61
CA GLN A 223 1.37 -9.70 22.06
C GLN A 223 2.86 -9.50 22.37
N HIS A 224 3.51 -10.52 22.94
CA HIS A 224 4.94 -10.52 23.24
C HIS A 224 5.84 -10.41 22.00
N GLU A 225 5.46 -11.03 20.87
CA GLU A 225 6.24 -10.92 19.62
C GLU A 225 6.10 -9.53 19.00
N VAL A 226 4.91 -8.94 19.09
CA VAL A 226 4.66 -7.56 18.65
C VAL A 226 5.42 -6.58 19.53
N ASP A 227 5.39 -6.74 20.86
CA ASP A 227 6.11 -5.89 21.79
C ASP A 227 7.63 -6.04 21.64
N SER A 228 8.14 -7.26 21.43
CA SER A 228 9.57 -7.49 21.14
C SER A 228 9.99 -6.83 19.82
N LEU A 229 9.13 -6.84 18.80
CA LEU A 229 9.43 -6.21 17.51
C LEU A 229 9.37 -4.68 17.61
N ILE A 230 8.42 -4.12 18.37
CA ILE A 230 8.33 -2.69 18.65
C ILE A 230 9.54 -2.24 19.49
N GLN A 231 9.95 -3.02 20.49
CA GLN A 231 11.14 -2.78 21.29
C GLN A 231 12.39 -2.85 20.41
N GLU A 232 12.54 -3.86 19.55
CA GLU A 232 13.68 -3.96 18.62
C GLU A 232 13.71 -2.81 17.60
N ALA A 233 12.56 -2.39 17.10
CA ALA A 233 12.43 -1.24 16.19
C ALA A 233 12.72 0.09 16.92
N ALA A 234 12.27 0.23 18.17
CA ALA A 234 12.52 1.39 19.02
C ALA A 234 13.99 1.46 19.45
N ASP A 235 14.62 0.32 19.74
CA ASP A 235 16.04 0.23 20.05
C ASP A 235 16.86 0.54 18.80
N LYS A 236 16.49 0.05 17.62
CA LYS A 236 17.15 0.43 16.35
C LYS A 236 16.97 1.92 16.04
N ALA A 237 15.79 2.48 16.27
CA ALA A 237 15.53 3.90 16.07
C ALA A 237 16.21 4.79 17.13
N GLY A 238 16.32 4.30 18.38
CA GLY A 238 16.96 4.97 19.50
C GLY A 238 18.50 4.88 19.48
N LEU A 239 19.05 3.81 18.92
CA LEU A 239 20.48 3.64 18.67
C LEU A 239 20.95 4.42 17.44
N GLU A 240 20.09 4.69 16.46
CA GLU A 240 20.41 5.61 15.35
C GLU A 240 20.52 7.07 15.79
N LEU A 241 19.84 7.49 16.87
CA LEU A 241 19.98 8.85 17.42
C LEU A 241 21.17 9.00 18.40
N GLY A 242 21.78 7.90 18.83
CA GLY A 242 22.89 7.87 19.79
C GLY A 242 24.29 7.64 19.19
N MET A 243 24.39 7.31 17.90
CA MET A 243 25.68 7.05 17.23
C MET A 243 26.35 8.31 16.62
N GLU A 244 25.88 9.51 16.97
CA GLU A 244 26.47 10.78 16.52
C GLU A 244 26.74 11.71 17.72
N MET A 245 27.71 11.35 18.59
CA MET A 245 28.80 12.23 19.06
C MET A 245 29.66 11.62 20.21
N PRO A 246 30.95 12.02 20.34
CA PRO A 246 31.94 11.38 21.19
C PRO A 246 32.12 12.01 22.59
N ALA A 247 32.41 11.13 23.56
CA ALA A 247 33.10 11.29 24.86
C ALA A 247 33.07 12.64 25.61
N ALA A 248 32.37 12.68 26.75
CA ALA A 248 32.86 13.28 28.01
C ALA A 248 32.01 12.80 29.22
N GLN A 249 32.70 12.45 30.32
CA GLN A 249 32.18 12.04 31.64
C GLN A 249 31.22 13.07 32.27
N VAL A 250 30.23 12.66 33.09
CA VAL A 250 30.13 12.81 34.57
C VAL A 250 29.05 11.84 35.12
N GLU A 251 29.14 11.51 36.40
CA GLU A 251 28.62 10.38 37.19
C GLU A 251 27.11 10.37 37.59
N ALA A 252 26.65 9.14 37.91
CA ALA A 252 25.69 8.70 38.95
C ALA A 252 24.15 8.74 38.70
N PRO A 253 23.32 7.96 39.45
CA PRO A 253 22.82 6.66 38.97
C PRO A 253 21.29 6.47 39.10
N GLY A 254 20.77 5.46 38.40
CA GLY A 254 19.52 4.78 38.77
C GLY A 254 18.30 5.14 37.92
N SER A 255 17.98 4.29 36.96
CA SER A 255 16.59 3.98 36.64
C SER A 255 16.47 2.51 36.28
N ALA A 256 15.43 1.90 36.83
CA ALA A 256 15.25 0.48 37.02
C ALA A 256 15.00 -0.28 35.72
N LYS A 257 15.57 -1.49 35.65
CA LYS A 257 15.05 -2.57 34.81
C LYS A 257 13.73 -3.05 35.40
N ALA A 258 12.62 -2.75 34.75
CA ALA A 258 11.34 -3.43 34.93
C ALA A 258 10.87 -3.93 33.56
N SER A 259 10.29 -5.14 33.53
CA SER A 259 10.06 -6.07 32.40
C SER A 259 11.12 -7.17 32.38
N VAL A 260 10.92 -8.30 33.06
CA VAL A 260 10.12 -9.47 32.61
C VAL A 260 9.45 -10.20 33.79
N ALA A 261 9.78 -9.85 35.04
CA ALA A 261 9.35 -10.61 36.23
C ALA A 261 7.86 -10.45 36.61
N ASP A 262 7.23 -9.32 36.30
CA ASP A 262 5.85 -9.04 36.76
C ASP A 262 4.78 -9.90 36.05
N ASN A 263 4.99 -10.27 34.79
CA ASN A 263 4.01 -11.09 34.05
C ASN A 263 3.99 -12.55 34.54
N ASP A 264 5.14 -13.09 34.96
CA ASP A 264 5.26 -14.44 35.50
C ASP A 264 4.70 -14.55 36.93
N GLU A 265 4.78 -13.47 37.71
CA GLU A 265 4.21 -13.42 39.06
C GLU A 265 2.68 -13.23 39.04
N LEU A 266 2.16 -12.40 38.14
CA LEU A 266 0.70 -12.26 37.96
C LEU A 266 0.05 -13.56 37.49
N SER A 267 0.67 -14.26 36.55
CA SER A 267 0.15 -15.53 36.02
C SER A 267 0.16 -16.63 37.08
N LYS A 268 1.18 -16.68 37.96
CA LYS A 268 1.18 -17.56 39.14
C LYS A 268 0.12 -17.18 40.18
N ARG A 269 -0.09 -15.89 40.47
CA ARG A 269 -1.13 -15.44 41.41
C ARG A 269 -2.54 -15.71 40.90
N LEU A 270 -2.78 -15.58 39.60
CA LEU A 270 -4.07 -15.91 38.96
C LEU A 270 -4.34 -17.42 38.94
N ALA A 271 -3.30 -18.25 38.77
CA ALA A 271 -3.42 -19.70 38.87
C ALA A 271 -3.77 -20.16 40.30
N ALA A 272 -3.19 -19.52 41.32
CA ALA A 272 -3.48 -19.81 42.73
C ALA A 272 -4.92 -19.43 43.13
N LEU A 273 -5.46 -18.34 42.56
CA LEU A 273 -6.85 -17.91 42.78
C LEU A 273 -7.90 -18.76 42.04
N ARG A 274 -7.50 -19.56 41.04
CA ARG A 274 -8.38 -20.50 40.34
C ARG A 274 -8.47 -21.87 40.99
N GLN A 275 -7.63 -22.16 41.99
CA GLN A 275 -7.59 -23.43 42.72
C GLN A 275 -8.30 -23.40 44.10
N ASN A 276 -8.87 -22.26 44.49
CA ASN A 276 -9.78 -22.11 45.63
C ASN A 276 -11.18 -21.75 45.15
#